data_AF-A0A662NFH1-F1
#
_entry.id   AF-A0A662NFH1-F1
#
_cell.length_a   1.000
_cell.length_b   1.000
_cell.length_c   1.000
_cell.angle_alpha   90.00
_cell.angle_beta   90.00
_cell.angle_gamma   90.00
#
_symmetry.space_group_name_H-M   'P 1'
#
loop_
_entity.id
_entity.type
_entity.pdbx_description
1 polymer ?
#
loop_
_entity_poly.entity_id
_entity_poly.type
_entity_poly.pdbx_seq_one_letter_code
_entity_poly.pdbx_strand_id
1 'polypeptide(L)'
;MKRWVKIFLGSFILLSLIPLMGYYDYTKSQAYEPIWSLDKFTTGGFIRGKFYDDKLVVAETNLSIFSNEGSIIMIFSERGELLKRFKTKFKVYSFAVADNTLFVSESKILSIEGSKIRTQSFVSAYSLDRKLLWRQNISTFALTYSNGRIFGIDKGKIFVLNTNGNLVWKKRIEGNPYAVLSCEKLIIVSTENMRRYGVVAFSPSGNFLWKLENDVSALDTNCHHILMRGSNWYGLFDMNGNELWVREVSLRNQVIFKKDGISFYNFYAHIDKNGNVYLSEADSFTILDTNGKVIARYNKPIGYFQISQDGKLIFDGYHVFVNPLYDKDHDKIPDDEDILPVNNELLYQLSLAFGISFIFASLYEWRRKKEGRKAHEKYLRLKRELDKRSL
;
A
#
# COMPACT_ATOMS: atom_id res chain seq x y z
N MET A 1 9.63 -30.19 38.71
CA MET A 1 9.28 -30.61 37.34
C MET A 1 9.80 -32.02 37.08
N LYS A 2 8.94 -32.98 36.70
CA LYS A 2 9.35 -34.38 36.43
C LYS A 2 10.35 -34.43 35.26
N ARG A 3 11.36 -35.31 35.33
CA ARG A 3 12.48 -35.35 34.37
C ARG A 3 12.06 -35.68 32.92
N TRP A 4 10.95 -36.41 32.74
CA TRP A 4 10.32 -36.64 31.44
C TRP A 4 9.82 -35.34 30.79
N VAL A 5 9.19 -34.46 31.59
CA VAL A 5 8.73 -33.14 31.12
C VAL A 5 9.90 -32.28 30.65
N LYS A 6 11.06 -32.36 31.33
CA LYS A 6 12.27 -31.64 30.91
C LYS A 6 12.82 -32.13 29.56
N ILE A 7 12.79 -33.45 29.32
CA ILE A 7 13.28 -34.04 28.06
C ILE A 7 12.32 -33.70 26.92
N PHE A 8 11.02 -33.82 27.18
CA PHE A 8 9.98 -33.43 26.23
C PHE A 8 10.08 -31.95 25.84
N LEU A 9 10.15 -31.04 26.83
CA LEU A 9 10.32 -29.60 26.53
C LEU A 9 11.61 -29.33 25.78
N GLY A 10 12.73 -29.96 26.18
CA GLY A 10 14.02 -29.77 25.54
C GLY A 10 14.01 -30.17 24.06
N SER A 11 13.45 -31.33 23.73
CA SER A 11 13.34 -31.79 22.34
C SER A 11 12.31 -30.98 21.55
N PHE A 12 11.20 -30.59 22.17
CA PHE A 12 10.16 -29.82 21.50
C PHE A 12 10.66 -28.43 21.13
N ILE A 13 11.33 -27.74 22.06
CA ILE A 13 11.96 -26.44 21.80
C ILE A 13 12.97 -26.60 20.66
N LEU A 14 13.86 -27.60 20.72
CA LEU A 14 14.87 -27.81 19.68
C LEU A 14 14.25 -28.07 18.29
N LEU A 15 13.22 -28.91 18.22
CA LEU A 15 12.55 -29.27 16.97
C LEU A 15 11.63 -28.17 16.45
N SER A 16 11.11 -27.31 17.32
CA SER A 16 10.32 -26.14 16.93
C SER A 16 11.18 -24.98 16.40
N LEU A 17 12.45 -24.89 16.79
CA LEU A 17 13.34 -23.80 16.38
C LEU A 17 13.62 -23.79 14.87
N ILE A 18 13.71 -24.96 14.24
CA ILE A 18 13.95 -25.10 12.80
C ILE A 18 12.79 -24.54 11.96
N PRO A 19 11.53 -24.97 12.16
CA PRO A 19 10.40 -24.41 11.42
C PRO A 19 10.13 -22.94 11.79
N LEU A 20 10.41 -22.52 13.04
CA LEU A 20 10.34 -21.11 13.43
C LEU A 20 11.41 -20.25 12.74
N MET A 21 12.65 -20.75 12.62
CA MET A 21 13.71 -20.07 11.86
C MET A 21 13.43 -20.06 10.37
N GLY A 22 12.95 -21.18 9.81
CA GLY A 22 12.53 -21.26 8.41
C GLY A 22 11.39 -20.29 8.09
N TYR A 23 10.39 -20.18 8.98
CA TYR A 23 9.31 -19.20 8.86
C TYR A 23 9.81 -17.75 8.99
N TYR A 24 10.74 -17.50 9.90
CA TYR A 24 11.35 -16.18 10.08
C TYR A 24 12.23 -15.76 8.88
N ASP A 25 12.96 -16.69 8.27
CA ASP A 25 13.75 -16.44 7.07
C ASP A 25 12.85 -16.31 5.82
N TYR A 26 11.78 -17.11 5.73
CA TYR A 26 10.77 -17.04 4.66
C TYR A 26 10.04 -15.68 4.63
N THR A 27 9.57 -15.20 5.79
CA THR A 27 8.94 -13.88 5.93
C THR A 27 9.89 -12.73 5.59
N LYS A 28 11.20 -12.92 5.75
CA LYS A 28 12.23 -11.95 5.32
C LYS A 28 12.57 -11.99 3.84
N SER A 29 12.37 -13.14 3.17
CA SER A 29 12.85 -13.38 1.80
C SER A 29 11.84 -13.10 0.70
N GLN A 30 10.57 -12.83 1.01
CA GLN A 30 9.54 -12.78 -0.03
C GLN A 30 9.69 -11.60 -1.01
N ALA A 31 9.76 -11.96 -2.28
CA ALA A 31 9.52 -11.06 -3.40
C ALA A 31 8.00 -10.98 -3.63
N TYR A 32 7.46 -9.76 -3.73
CA TYR A 32 6.09 -9.54 -4.21
C TYR A 32 5.95 -10.12 -5.61
N GLU A 33 5.25 -11.25 -5.73
CA GLU A 33 4.90 -11.80 -7.03
C GLU A 33 3.54 -11.25 -7.48
N PRO A 34 3.45 -10.64 -8.67
CA PRO A 34 2.21 -10.07 -9.14
C PRO A 34 1.18 -11.17 -9.44
N ILE A 35 -0.11 -10.87 -9.21
CA ILE A 35 -1.24 -11.66 -9.73
C ILE A 35 -1.23 -11.54 -11.25
N TRP A 36 -1.02 -10.31 -11.74
CA TRP A 36 -0.87 -10.01 -13.15
C TRP A 36 -0.08 -8.72 -13.33
N SER A 37 0.49 -8.58 -14.52
CA SER A 37 1.30 -7.43 -14.92
C SER A 37 0.77 -6.84 -16.20
N LEU A 38 0.92 -5.54 -16.35
CA LEU A 38 0.72 -4.85 -17.62
C LEU A 38 1.88 -5.21 -18.55
N ASP A 39 1.56 -5.80 -19.71
CA ASP A 39 2.55 -6.03 -20.75
C ASP A 39 3.23 -4.71 -21.14
N LYS A 40 4.56 -4.75 -21.38
CA LYS A 40 5.38 -3.58 -21.71
C LYS A 40 4.68 -2.68 -22.73
N PHE A 41 4.30 -1.49 -22.27
CA PHE A 41 3.45 -0.59 -23.02
C PHE A 41 4.10 0.02 -24.26
N THR A 42 3.23 0.45 -25.19
CA THR A 42 3.56 0.90 -26.54
C THR A 42 4.18 2.28 -26.65
N THR A 43 4.00 3.20 -25.67
CA THR A 43 4.44 4.60 -25.83
C THR A 43 5.66 5.00 -24.99
N GLY A 44 6.15 4.12 -24.10
CA GLY A 44 7.20 4.48 -23.14
C GLY A 44 6.78 5.61 -22.18
N GLY A 45 5.47 5.80 -22.00
CA GLY A 45 4.88 6.93 -21.28
C GLY A 45 4.79 6.77 -19.76
N PHE A 46 4.37 7.84 -19.11
CA PHE A 46 4.07 7.88 -17.67
C PHE A 46 2.72 7.23 -17.39
N ILE A 47 2.66 6.38 -16.36
CA ILE A 47 1.47 5.61 -16.01
C ILE A 47 0.88 6.12 -14.71
N ARG A 48 -0.45 6.25 -14.68
CA ARG A 48 -1.24 6.46 -13.47
C ARG A 48 -2.38 5.47 -13.47
N GLY A 49 -2.66 4.89 -12.30
CA GLY A 49 -3.81 4.01 -12.09
C GLY A 49 -4.76 4.62 -11.06
N LYS A 50 -6.02 4.20 -11.09
CA LYS A 50 -6.96 4.43 -10.00
C LYS A 50 -7.96 3.30 -9.95
N PHE A 51 -8.14 2.72 -8.77
CA PHE A 51 -9.22 1.77 -8.54
C PHE A 51 -10.56 2.51 -8.50
N TYR A 52 -11.56 1.91 -9.12
CA TYR A 52 -12.94 2.40 -9.18
C TYR A 52 -13.85 1.18 -9.17
N ASP A 53 -14.63 1.03 -8.10
CA ASP A 53 -15.42 -0.17 -7.82
C ASP A 53 -14.53 -1.43 -7.94
N ASP A 54 -14.93 -2.38 -8.78
CA ASP A 54 -14.26 -3.65 -9.10
C ASP A 54 -13.30 -3.57 -10.30
N LYS A 55 -12.84 -2.35 -10.63
CA LYS A 55 -12.03 -2.08 -11.84
C LYS A 55 -10.79 -1.27 -11.52
N LEU A 56 -9.76 -1.47 -12.34
CA LEU A 56 -8.59 -0.60 -12.39
C LEU A 56 -8.60 0.21 -13.69
N VAL A 57 -8.65 1.53 -13.56
CA VAL A 57 -8.50 2.45 -14.70
C VAL A 57 -7.05 2.93 -14.76
N VAL A 58 -6.40 2.67 -15.88
CA VAL A 58 -5.00 3.02 -16.13
C VAL A 58 -4.92 4.02 -17.28
N ALA A 59 -4.19 5.13 -17.05
CA ALA A 59 -3.87 6.11 -18.07
C ALA A 59 -2.37 6.07 -18.37
N GLU A 60 -2.02 5.74 -19.61
CA GLU A 60 -0.66 5.81 -20.16
C GLU A 60 -0.51 7.10 -20.98
N THR A 61 0.43 7.95 -20.59
CA THR A 61 0.63 9.27 -21.19
C THR A 61 2.05 9.46 -21.69
N ASN A 62 2.20 9.72 -22.99
CA ASN A 62 3.49 10.13 -23.56
C ASN A 62 3.90 11.51 -23.02
N LEU A 63 4.99 11.59 -22.24
CA LEU A 63 5.45 12.84 -21.62
C LEU A 63 6.22 13.77 -22.56
N SER A 64 6.46 13.38 -23.82
CA SER A 64 7.18 14.25 -24.77
C SER A 64 6.49 15.61 -24.93
N ILE A 65 7.18 16.69 -24.56
CA ILE A 65 6.64 18.06 -24.67
C ILE A 65 6.47 18.54 -26.12
N PHE A 66 6.90 17.73 -27.10
CA PHE A 66 6.82 18.01 -28.54
C PHE A 66 5.69 17.26 -29.24
N SER A 67 4.90 16.48 -28.50
CA SER A 67 3.83 15.66 -29.05
C SER A 67 2.47 16.09 -28.51
N ASN A 68 1.47 16.12 -29.40
CA ASN A 68 0.05 16.28 -29.05
C ASN A 68 -0.68 14.94 -28.94
N GLU A 69 0.05 13.83 -28.98
CA GLU A 69 -0.52 12.49 -28.91
C GLU A 69 -1.31 12.31 -27.60
N GLY A 70 -2.59 11.95 -27.73
CA GLY A 70 -3.45 11.68 -26.59
C GLY A 70 -3.04 10.43 -25.82
N SER A 71 -3.46 10.38 -24.56
CA SER A 71 -3.19 9.27 -23.65
C SER A 71 -4.02 8.04 -23.99
N ILE A 72 -3.48 6.87 -23.69
CA ILE A 72 -4.21 5.60 -23.78
C ILE A 72 -4.84 5.34 -22.42
N ILE A 73 -6.15 5.15 -22.43
CA ILE A 73 -6.93 4.73 -21.26
C ILE A 73 -7.24 3.25 -21.40
N MET A 74 -6.97 2.50 -20.35
CA MET A 74 -7.27 1.07 -20.25
C MET A 74 -8.07 0.82 -18.99
N ILE A 75 -9.03 -0.08 -19.08
CA ILE A 75 -9.88 -0.49 -17.97
C ILE A 75 -9.71 -1.99 -17.82
N PHE A 76 -9.29 -2.41 -16.65
CA PHE A 76 -9.08 -3.81 -16.30
C PHE A 76 -10.10 -4.25 -15.26
N SER A 77 -10.47 -5.53 -15.29
CA SER A 77 -11.04 -6.19 -14.12
C SER A 77 -9.97 -6.36 -13.04
N GLU A 78 -10.37 -6.66 -11.81
CA GLU A 78 -9.43 -7.01 -10.72
C GLU A 78 -8.50 -8.17 -11.08
N ARG A 79 -8.95 -9.09 -11.95
CA ARG A 79 -8.18 -10.25 -12.43
C ARG A 79 -7.26 -9.93 -13.61
N GLY A 80 -7.20 -8.67 -14.05
CA GLY A 80 -6.29 -8.23 -15.12
C GLY A 80 -6.83 -8.42 -16.53
N GLU A 81 -8.09 -8.80 -16.69
CA GLU A 81 -8.72 -8.84 -18.00
C GLU A 81 -8.89 -7.42 -18.54
N LEU A 82 -8.37 -7.14 -19.74
CA LEU A 82 -8.59 -5.86 -20.41
C LEU A 82 -10.04 -5.76 -20.89
N LEU A 83 -10.85 -5.01 -20.15
CA LEU A 83 -12.27 -4.78 -20.47
C LEU A 83 -12.42 -3.76 -21.61
N LYS A 84 -11.63 -2.69 -21.57
CA LYS A 84 -11.68 -1.60 -22.56
C LYS A 84 -10.33 -0.95 -22.77
N ARG A 85 -10.10 -0.47 -23.99
CA ARG A 85 -8.96 0.36 -24.36
C ARG A 85 -9.39 1.46 -25.32
N PHE A 86 -9.04 2.70 -25.04
CA PHE A 86 -9.27 3.80 -25.97
C PHE A 86 -8.21 4.88 -25.83
N LYS A 87 -8.11 5.75 -26.85
CA LYS A 87 -7.18 6.89 -26.87
C LYS A 87 -7.97 8.19 -26.71
N THR A 88 -7.54 9.04 -25.79
CA THR A 88 -8.08 10.40 -25.66
C THR A 88 -7.63 11.28 -26.82
N LYS A 89 -8.28 12.43 -26.99
CA LYS A 89 -7.87 13.38 -28.04
C LYS A 89 -6.55 14.08 -27.71
N PHE A 90 -6.29 14.30 -26.43
CA PHE A 90 -5.19 15.10 -25.91
C PHE A 90 -4.55 14.43 -24.69
N LYS A 91 -3.37 14.91 -24.29
CA LYS A 91 -2.62 14.34 -23.18
C LYS A 91 -3.34 14.54 -21.87
N VAL A 92 -3.50 13.46 -21.11
CA VAL A 92 -4.09 13.43 -19.77
C VAL A 92 -3.00 13.63 -18.71
N TYR A 93 -3.14 14.64 -17.86
CA TYR A 93 -2.18 14.94 -16.78
C TYR A 93 -2.66 14.45 -15.42
N SER A 94 -3.97 14.45 -15.23
CA SER A 94 -4.65 14.01 -14.02
C SER A 94 -6.03 13.51 -14.41
N PHE A 95 -6.55 12.54 -13.67
CA PHE A 95 -7.88 12.04 -13.90
C PHE A 95 -8.54 11.62 -12.58
N ALA A 96 -9.87 11.61 -12.61
CA ALA A 96 -10.72 11.02 -11.60
C ALA A 96 -11.76 10.14 -12.30
N VAL A 97 -12.22 9.10 -11.62
CA VAL A 97 -13.25 8.18 -12.14
C VAL A 97 -14.35 8.09 -11.12
N ALA A 98 -15.59 8.25 -11.57
CA ALA A 98 -16.78 8.03 -10.77
C ALA A 98 -18.01 7.86 -11.68
N ASP A 99 -19.01 7.12 -11.22
CA ASP A 99 -20.31 6.97 -11.90
C ASP A 99 -20.17 6.60 -13.38
N ASN A 100 -19.32 5.60 -13.67
CA ASN A 100 -18.94 5.18 -15.03
C ASN A 100 -18.47 6.33 -15.96
N THR A 101 -17.94 7.40 -15.37
CA THR A 101 -17.43 8.58 -16.05
C THR A 101 -15.98 8.81 -15.67
N LEU A 102 -15.15 8.99 -16.70
CA LEU A 102 -13.76 9.41 -16.60
C LEU A 102 -13.69 10.93 -16.78
N PHE A 103 -13.31 11.63 -15.72
CA PHE A 103 -13.00 13.05 -15.75
C PHE A 103 -11.50 13.22 -15.92
N VAL A 104 -11.06 13.96 -16.94
CA VAL A 104 -9.64 14.14 -17.24
C VAL A 104 -9.26 15.61 -17.38
N SER A 105 -8.05 15.90 -16.92
CA SER A 105 -7.30 17.11 -17.21
C SER A 105 -6.50 16.91 -18.47
N GLU A 106 -6.81 17.63 -19.53
CA GLU A 106 -6.19 17.49 -20.84
C GLU A 106 -5.45 18.75 -21.27
N SER A 107 -4.38 18.63 -22.06
CA SER A 107 -3.77 19.78 -22.73
C SER A 107 -3.38 19.52 -24.18
N LYS A 108 -3.48 20.57 -25.00
CA LYS A 108 -3.08 20.62 -26.40
C LYS A 108 -1.99 21.69 -26.58
N ILE A 109 -0.90 21.34 -27.23
CA ILE A 109 0.11 22.27 -27.73
C ILE A 109 -0.45 23.02 -28.93
N LEU A 110 -0.42 24.35 -28.84
CA LEU A 110 -0.85 25.28 -29.89
C LEU A 110 0.31 25.68 -30.81
N SER A 111 1.46 26.05 -30.22
CA SER A 111 2.67 26.39 -30.96
C SER A 111 3.92 26.10 -30.13
N ILE A 112 5.04 25.92 -30.84
CA ILE A 112 6.38 25.77 -30.27
C ILE A 112 7.26 26.82 -30.95
N GLU A 113 7.76 27.78 -30.16
CA GLU A 113 8.59 28.89 -30.62
C GLU A 113 9.90 28.88 -29.81
N GLY A 114 10.92 28.18 -30.32
CA GLY A 114 12.16 27.95 -29.59
C GLY A 114 11.92 27.15 -28.30
N SER A 115 12.26 27.73 -27.14
CA SER A 115 12.02 27.14 -25.82
C SER A 115 10.63 27.42 -25.23
N LYS A 116 9.78 28.20 -25.93
CA LYS A 116 8.44 28.55 -25.47
C LYS A 116 7.42 27.60 -26.08
N ILE A 117 6.66 26.93 -25.23
CA ILE A 117 5.55 26.06 -25.63
C ILE A 117 4.25 26.71 -25.19
N ARG A 118 3.39 27.04 -26.16
CA ARG A 118 2.03 27.53 -25.88
C ARG A 118 1.09 26.34 -25.84
N THR A 119 0.35 26.20 -24.74
CA THR A 119 -0.64 25.13 -24.56
C THR A 119 -2.02 25.71 -24.23
N GLN A 120 -3.05 24.94 -24.58
CA GLN A 120 -4.42 25.14 -24.14
C GLN A 120 -4.84 23.94 -23.31
N SER A 121 -5.44 24.19 -22.15
CA SER A 121 -5.84 23.15 -21.20
C SER A 121 -7.36 23.05 -21.10
N PHE A 122 -7.84 21.84 -20.84
CA PHE A 122 -9.25 21.51 -20.80
C PHE A 122 -9.54 20.55 -19.63
N VAL A 123 -10.78 20.58 -19.18
CA VAL A 123 -11.36 19.46 -18.43
C VAL A 123 -12.38 18.79 -19.34
N SER A 124 -12.27 17.48 -19.49
CA SER A 124 -13.17 16.68 -20.33
C SER A 124 -13.78 15.55 -19.50
N ALA A 125 -15.02 15.19 -19.80
CA ALA A 125 -15.65 13.98 -19.29
C ALA A 125 -15.91 12.99 -20.43
N TYR A 126 -15.55 11.74 -20.20
CA TYR A 126 -15.82 10.63 -21.10
C TYR A 126 -16.63 9.58 -20.34
N SER A 127 -17.65 8.99 -20.96
CA SER A 127 -18.15 7.71 -20.47
C SER A 127 -17.02 6.68 -20.56
N LEU A 128 -17.02 5.67 -19.69
CA LEU A 128 -16.07 4.54 -19.83
C LEU A 128 -16.24 3.78 -21.17
N ASP A 129 -17.36 3.97 -21.88
CA ASP A 129 -17.58 3.56 -23.28
C ASP A 129 -17.00 4.52 -24.34
N ARG A 130 -16.00 5.34 -23.97
CA ARG A 130 -15.26 6.27 -24.86
C ARG A 130 -16.06 7.48 -25.39
N LYS A 131 -17.37 7.58 -25.17
CA LYS A 131 -18.14 8.75 -25.60
C LYS A 131 -17.71 9.99 -24.84
N LEU A 132 -17.27 11.03 -25.55
CA LEU A 132 -17.08 12.36 -24.97
C LEU A 132 -18.45 12.91 -24.55
N LEU A 133 -18.62 13.18 -23.26
CA LEU A 133 -19.86 13.72 -22.70
C LEU A 133 -19.85 15.25 -22.78
N TRP A 134 -18.76 15.88 -22.35
CA TRP A 134 -18.57 17.32 -22.42
C TRP A 134 -17.09 17.70 -22.31
N ARG A 135 -16.77 18.95 -22.67
CA ARG A 135 -15.45 19.56 -22.50
C ARG A 135 -15.58 21.03 -22.12
N GLN A 136 -14.75 21.45 -21.17
CA GLN A 136 -14.64 22.83 -20.71
C GLN A 136 -13.24 23.37 -20.95
N ASN A 137 -13.16 24.63 -21.39
CA ASN A 137 -11.89 25.35 -21.58
C ASN A 137 -11.41 25.93 -20.24
N ILE A 138 -11.02 25.04 -19.34
CA ILE A 138 -10.53 25.36 -18.00
C ILE A 138 -9.17 24.69 -17.83
N SER A 139 -8.18 25.50 -17.47
CA SER A 139 -6.87 25.00 -17.05
C SER A 139 -7.00 24.27 -15.73
N THR A 140 -6.39 23.09 -15.62
CA THR A 140 -6.30 22.36 -14.37
C THR A 140 -5.03 21.54 -14.36
N PHE A 141 -4.42 21.38 -13.18
CA PHE A 141 -3.22 20.56 -13.01
C PHE A 141 -3.55 19.23 -12.33
N ALA A 142 -4.41 19.28 -11.31
CA ALA A 142 -4.93 18.10 -10.63
C ALA A 142 -6.45 18.18 -10.52
N LEU A 143 -7.08 17.01 -10.47
CA LEU A 143 -8.51 16.82 -10.32
C LEU A 143 -8.79 15.74 -9.29
N THR A 144 -9.89 15.89 -8.57
CA THR A 144 -10.48 14.84 -7.75
C THR A 144 -12.01 14.90 -7.87
N TYR A 145 -12.67 13.81 -7.52
CA TYR A 145 -14.12 13.68 -7.53
C TYR A 145 -14.62 13.31 -6.14
N SER A 146 -15.69 13.96 -5.69
CA SER A 146 -16.45 13.55 -4.51
C SER A 146 -17.86 14.13 -4.56
N ASN A 147 -18.86 13.35 -4.16
CA ASN A 147 -20.25 13.77 -4.00
C ASN A 147 -20.84 14.55 -5.18
N GLY A 148 -20.74 14.00 -6.40
CA GLY A 148 -21.32 14.63 -7.59
C GLY A 148 -20.59 15.90 -8.04
N ARG A 149 -19.38 16.15 -7.51
CA ARG A 149 -18.59 17.35 -7.80
C ARG A 149 -17.17 16.98 -8.19
N ILE A 150 -16.65 17.76 -9.12
CA ILE A 150 -15.29 17.66 -9.63
C ILE A 150 -14.54 18.87 -9.08
N PHE A 151 -13.53 18.62 -8.25
CA PHE A 151 -12.68 19.65 -7.69
C PHE A 151 -11.39 19.71 -8.47
N GLY A 152 -10.96 20.91 -8.85
CA GLY A 152 -9.74 21.11 -9.61
C GLY A 152 -8.94 22.30 -9.13
N ILE A 153 -7.65 22.26 -9.44
CA ILE A 153 -6.69 23.32 -9.10
C ILE A 153 -6.03 23.88 -10.35
N ASP A 154 -5.92 25.20 -10.39
CA ASP A 154 -5.44 25.98 -11.53
C ASP A 154 -4.66 27.19 -11.03
N LYS A 155 -3.33 27.20 -11.20
CA LYS A 155 -2.41 28.34 -10.94
C LYS A 155 -2.95 29.41 -9.96
N GLY A 156 -2.91 29.09 -8.67
CA GLY A 156 -3.35 29.97 -7.58
C GLY A 156 -4.86 29.99 -7.34
N LYS A 157 -5.62 29.07 -7.94
CA LYS A 157 -7.07 28.98 -7.83
C LYS A 157 -7.51 27.53 -7.60
N ILE A 158 -8.64 27.39 -6.94
CA ILE A 158 -9.43 26.17 -6.80
C ILE A 158 -10.77 26.40 -7.50
N PHE A 159 -11.32 25.37 -8.13
CA PHE A 159 -12.63 25.44 -8.77
C PHE A 159 -13.41 24.16 -8.57
N VAL A 160 -14.72 24.27 -8.75
CA VAL A 160 -15.65 23.14 -8.69
C VAL A 160 -16.52 23.14 -9.91
N LEU A 161 -16.62 21.98 -10.55
CA LEU A 161 -17.60 21.70 -11.58
C LEU A 161 -18.64 20.72 -11.02
N ASN A 162 -19.87 20.81 -11.53
CA ASN A 162 -20.81 19.70 -11.40
C ASN A 162 -20.48 18.59 -12.42
N THR A 163 -21.16 17.45 -12.33
CA THR A 163 -20.97 16.30 -13.26
C THR A 163 -21.28 16.61 -14.72
N ASN A 164 -22.03 17.68 -15.01
CA ASN A 164 -22.31 18.17 -16.37
C ASN A 164 -21.23 19.14 -16.89
N GLY A 165 -20.19 19.42 -16.11
CA GLY A 165 -19.09 20.31 -16.46
C GLY A 165 -19.38 21.79 -16.24
N ASN A 166 -20.50 22.17 -15.63
CA ASN A 166 -20.78 23.58 -15.34
C ASN A 166 -19.98 24.03 -14.12
N LEU A 167 -19.37 25.21 -14.22
CA LEU A 167 -18.67 25.84 -13.11
C LEU A 167 -19.66 26.20 -11.99
N VAL A 168 -19.47 25.59 -10.82
CA VAL A 168 -20.24 25.88 -9.61
C VAL A 168 -19.65 27.09 -8.90
N TRP A 169 -18.33 27.07 -8.66
CA TRP A 169 -17.60 28.20 -8.11
C TRP A 169 -16.10 28.12 -8.45
N LYS A 170 -15.42 29.27 -8.39
CA LYS A 170 -13.96 29.40 -8.54
C LYS A 170 -13.43 30.41 -7.54
N LYS A 171 -12.37 30.07 -6.82
CA LYS A 171 -11.80 30.90 -5.75
C LYS A 171 -10.29 31.01 -5.91
N ARG A 172 -9.76 32.20 -5.69
CA ARG A 172 -8.31 32.42 -5.58
C ARG A 172 -7.86 32.02 -4.18
N ILE A 173 -6.73 31.33 -4.11
CA ILE A 173 -6.09 30.94 -2.85
C ILE A 173 -4.66 31.48 -2.84
N GLU A 174 -4.12 31.60 -1.63
CA GLU A 174 -2.72 31.97 -1.44
C GLU A 174 -1.80 30.80 -1.78
N GLY A 175 -0.65 31.10 -2.37
CA GLY A 175 0.32 30.10 -2.83
C GLY A 175 -0.08 29.41 -4.14
N ASN A 176 0.76 28.47 -4.54
CA ASN A 176 0.57 27.65 -5.74
C ASN A 176 0.01 26.28 -5.33
N PRO A 177 -1.29 26.00 -5.56
CA PRO A 177 -1.83 24.67 -5.30
C PRO A 177 -1.21 23.65 -6.25
N TYR A 178 -0.87 22.47 -5.73
CA TYR A 178 -0.27 21.38 -6.50
C TYR A 178 -0.92 20.01 -6.27
N ALA A 179 -1.68 19.84 -5.18
CA ALA A 179 -2.51 18.66 -4.94
C ALA A 179 -3.88 19.05 -4.38
N VAL A 180 -4.89 18.26 -4.71
CA VAL A 180 -6.24 18.41 -4.18
C VAL A 180 -6.80 17.03 -3.84
N LEU A 181 -7.32 16.91 -2.63
CA LEU A 181 -8.05 15.76 -2.13
C LEU A 181 -9.47 16.22 -1.79
N SER A 182 -10.43 15.31 -1.89
CA SER A 182 -11.82 15.63 -1.61
C SER A 182 -12.50 14.49 -0.87
N CYS A 183 -13.23 14.86 0.17
CA CYS A 183 -14.12 14.02 0.94
C CYS A 183 -15.46 14.74 1.10
N GLU A 184 -16.50 14.00 1.49
CA GLU A 184 -17.89 14.48 1.44
C GLU A 184 -18.10 15.89 2.00
N LYS A 185 -17.42 16.22 3.09
CA LYS A 185 -17.54 17.48 3.83
C LYS A 185 -16.31 18.38 3.73
N LEU A 186 -15.27 17.96 3.00
CA LEU A 186 -13.95 18.60 3.07
C LEU A 186 -13.21 18.56 1.73
N ILE A 187 -12.68 19.68 1.31
CA ILE A 187 -11.71 19.80 0.22
C ILE A 187 -10.37 20.15 0.87
N ILE A 188 -9.34 19.34 0.64
CA ILE A 188 -8.01 19.55 1.17
C ILE A 188 -7.09 19.91 0.01
N VAL A 189 -6.35 21.01 0.13
CA VAL A 189 -5.48 21.53 -0.93
C VAL A 189 -4.08 21.73 -0.38
N SER A 190 -3.10 21.06 -0.99
CA SER A 190 -1.68 21.31 -0.70
C SER A 190 -1.18 22.45 -1.58
N THR A 191 -0.48 23.39 -0.96
CA THR A 191 -0.03 24.66 -1.54
C THR A 191 1.46 24.87 -1.31
N GLU A 192 2.13 25.52 -2.25
CA GLU A 192 3.55 25.88 -2.18
C GLU A 192 3.73 27.39 -2.33
N ASN A 193 4.50 28.03 -1.45
CA ASN A 193 4.87 29.44 -1.55
C ASN A 193 6.36 29.65 -1.23
N MET A 194 7.16 29.87 -2.29
CA MET A 194 8.59 30.24 -2.34
C MET A 194 9.61 29.44 -1.49
N ARG A 195 9.25 28.92 -0.31
CA ARG A 195 9.97 27.95 0.54
C ARG A 195 9.06 27.23 1.56
N ARG A 196 7.73 27.44 1.54
CA ARG A 196 6.81 26.85 2.52
C ARG A 196 5.74 26.05 1.81
N TYR A 197 5.61 24.78 2.21
CA TYR A 197 4.43 23.97 1.89
C TYR A 197 3.38 24.15 2.99
N GLY A 198 2.12 24.10 2.61
CA GLY A 198 1.00 24.20 3.55
C GLY A 198 -0.23 23.50 3.02
N VAL A 199 -1.10 23.10 3.95
CA VAL A 199 -2.38 22.45 3.66
C VAL A 199 -3.51 23.39 4.05
N VAL A 200 -4.45 23.60 3.13
CA VAL A 200 -5.63 24.45 3.36
C VAL A 200 -6.87 23.61 3.15
N ALA A 201 -7.84 23.72 4.05
CA ALA A 201 -9.09 22.99 3.96
C ALA A 201 -10.29 23.93 3.76
N PHE A 202 -11.22 23.48 2.92
CA PHE A 202 -12.44 24.19 2.58
C PHE A 202 -13.66 23.28 2.69
N SER A 203 -14.83 23.86 2.95
CA SER A 203 -16.09 23.17 2.75
C SER A 203 -16.34 22.91 1.26
N PRO A 204 -17.26 21.98 0.89
CA PRO A 204 -17.66 21.77 -0.50
C PRO A 204 -18.26 23.03 -1.17
N SER A 205 -18.72 23.99 -0.37
CA SER A 205 -19.22 25.30 -0.83
C SER A 205 -18.12 26.36 -1.02
N GLY A 206 -16.86 26.05 -0.66
CA GLY A 206 -15.71 26.95 -0.82
C GLY A 206 -15.44 27.86 0.38
N ASN A 207 -16.08 27.61 1.53
CA ASN A 207 -15.78 28.32 2.77
C ASN A 207 -14.49 27.80 3.37
N PHE A 208 -13.63 28.70 3.83
CA PHE A 208 -12.41 28.33 4.55
C PHE A 208 -12.77 27.63 5.86
N LEU A 209 -12.06 26.56 6.21
CA LEU A 209 -12.26 25.83 7.47
C LEU A 209 -11.03 25.93 8.36
N TRP A 210 -9.89 25.44 7.87
CA TRP A 210 -8.63 25.45 8.63
C TRP A 210 -7.42 25.46 7.68
N LYS A 211 -6.25 25.78 8.23
CA LYS A 211 -4.96 25.78 7.54
C LYS A 211 -3.89 25.22 8.45
N LEU A 212 -3.01 24.40 7.89
CA LEU A 212 -1.75 24.00 8.50
C LEU A 212 -0.61 24.60 7.70
N GLU A 213 0.25 25.33 8.38
CA GLU A 213 1.49 25.87 7.86
C GLU A 213 2.68 25.06 8.41
N ASN A 214 3.89 25.31 7.89
CA ASN A 214 5.15 24.65 8.26
C ASN A 214 5.46 23.38 7.48
N ASP A 215 5.68 23.55 6.17
CA ASP A 215 6.31 22.53 5.34
C ASP A 215 5.56 21.20 5.40
N VAL A 216 4.23 21.29 5.21
CA VAL A 216 3.32 20.16 5.27
C VAL A 216 2.61 19.99 3.93
N SER A 217 2.44 18.73 3.55
CA SER A 217 1.72 18.29 2.37
C SER A 217 0.73 17.20 2.75
N ALA A 218 -0.52 17.34 2.32
CA ALA A 218 -1.47 16.24 2.39
C ALA A 218 -1.15 15.28 1.25
N LEU A 219 -0.95 14.00 1.59
CA LEU A 219 -0.61 12.95 0.65
C LEU A 219 -1.85 12.18 0.20
N ASP A 220 -2.70 11.82 1.16
CA ASP A 220 -3.86 10.97 0.92
C ASP A 220 -4.92 11.11 2.03
N THR A 221 -6.14 10.61 1.78
CA THR A 221 -7.22 10.60 2.76
C THR A 221 -8.20 9.46 2.52
N ASN A 222 -8.70 8.86 3.60
CA ASN A 222 -9.78 7.88 3.57
C ASN A 222 -11.12 8.48 4.07
N CYS A 223 -11.22 9.81 4.10
CA CYS A 223 -12.35 10.59 4.60
C CYS A 223 -12.67 10.48 6.10
N HIS A 224 -11.86 9.76 6.86
CA HIS A 224 -11.88 9.75 8.33
C HIS A 224 -10.59 10.35 8.90
N HIS A 225 -9.49 10.16 8.18
CA HIS A 225 -8.17 10.66 8.52
C HIS A 225 -7.50 11.27 7.29
N ILE A 226 -6.48 12.08 7.55
CA ILE A 226 -5.61 12.70 6.56
C ILE A 226 -4.20 12.22 6.82
N LEU A 227 -3.59 11.59 5.81
CA LEU A 227 -2.19 11.25 5.84
C LEU A 227 -1.39 12.47 5.35
N MET A 228 -0.57 13.02 6.23
CA MET A 228 0.24 14.19 5.96
C MET A 228 1.72 13.88 6.08
N ARG A 229 2.52 14.66 5.38
CA ARG A 229 3.97 14.61 5.41
C ARG A 229 4.56 16.01 5.42
N GLY A 230 5.58 16.21 6.26
CA GLY A 230 6.55 17.28 6.07
C GLY A 230 7.93 16.76 5.66
N SER A 231 8.92 17.64 5.56
CA SER A 231 10.25 17.27 5.02
C SER A 231 10.86 16.05 5.71
N ASN A 232 10.78 15.98 7.03
CA ASN A 232 11.41 14.96 7.87
C ASN A 232 10.41 14.24 8.78
N TRP A 233 9.11 14.26 8.46
CA TRP A 233 8.10 13.60 9.27
C TRP A 233 6.90 13.19 8.43
N TYR A 234 6.17 12.18 8.87
CA TYR A 234 4.82 11.88 8.40
C TYR A 234 3.92 11.60 9.58
N GLY A 235 2.62 11.79 9.41
CA GLY A 235 1.67 11.62 10.49
C GLY A 235 0.25 11.47 9.99
N LEU A 236 -0.60 11.02 10.90
CA LEU A 236 -2.03 10.90 10.69
C LEU A 236 -2.73 12.01 11.46
N PHE A 237 -3.68 12.65 10.79
CA PHE A 237 -4.46 13.76 11.31
C PHE A 237 -5.94 13.46 11.19
N ASP A 238 -6.76 14.04 12.07
CA ASP A 238 -8.21 14.02 11.91
C ASP A 238 -8.65 14.98 10.78
N MET A 239 -9.93 14.94 10.43
CA MET A 239 -10.50 15.80 9.38
C MET A 239 -10.55 17.29 9.74
N ASN A 240 -10.28 17.66 10.99
CA ASN A 240 -10.15 19.04 11.45
C ASN A 240 -8.70 19.54 11.41
N GLY A 241 -7.74 18.68 11.01
CA GLY A 241 -6.33 18.99 10.98
C GLY A 241 -5.62 18.84 12.33
N ASN A 242 -6.24 18.17 13.31
CA ASN A 242 -5.59 17.85 14.57
C ASN A 242 -4.70 16.62 14.40
N GLU A 243 -3.50 16.68 14.98
CA GLU A 243 -2.57 15.55 14.99
C GLU A 243 -3.11 14.39 15.82
N LEU A 244 -3.11 13.18 15.25
CA LEU A 244 -3.35 11.93 15.97
C LEU A 244 -2.03 11.31 16.40
N TRP A 245 -1.08 11.24 15.46
CA TRP A 245 0.30 10.87 15.71
C TRP A 245 1.22 11.37 14.59
N VAL A 246 2.48 11.61 14.93
CA VAL A 246 3.56 11.94 13.98
C VAL A 246 4.77 11.05 14.25
N ARG A 247 5.49 10.72 13.18
CA ARG A 247 6.78 10.02 13.20
C ARG A 247 7.81 10.81 12.44
N GLU A 248 8.99 10.95 13.05
CA GLU A 248 10.15 11.50 12.38
C GLU A 248 10.74 10.49 11.41
N VAL A 249 11.26 11.00 10.29
CA VAL A 249 11.93 10.25 9.25
C VAL A 249 13.39 10.68 9.23
N SER A 250 14.29 9.70 9.28
CA SER A 250 15.72 9.92 9.10
C SER A 250 16.02 10.61 7.77
N LEU A 251 16.92 11.61 7.78
CA LEU A 251 17.38 12.34 6.59
C LEU A 251 17.96 11.41 5.49
N ARG A 252 18.36 10.17 5.83
CA ARG A 252 18.81 9.17 4.85
C ARG A 252 17.71 8.76 3.86
N ASN A 253 16.43 8.99 4.20
CA ASN A 253 15.29 8.62 3.36
C ASN A 253 14.97 9.69 2.31
N GLN A 254 15.75 10.77 2.22
CA GLN A 254 15.56 11.84 1.22
C GLN A 254 16.42 11.65 -0.04
N VAL A 255 17.63 11.08 0.07
CA VAL A 255 18.55 10.86 -1.05
C VAL A 255 19.40 9.61 -0.78
N ILE A 256 19.40 8.64 -1.69
CA ILE A 256 20.40 7.56 -1.70
C ILE A 256 21.27 7.68 -2.95
N PHE A 257 22.57 7.76 -2.73
CA PHE A 257 23.58 7.60 -3.76
C PHE A 257 23.78 6.10 -4.00
N LYS A 258 23.42 5.61 -5.20
CA LYS A 258 23.85 4.29 -5.67
C LYS A 258 25.10 4.47 -6.55
N LYS A 259 25.92 3.42 -6.64
CA LYS A 259 27.18 3.39 -7.39
C LYS A 259 27.02 3.79 -8.87
N ASP A 260 25.81 3.68 -9.41
CA ASP A 260 25.46 3.93 -10.82
C ASP A 260 24.41 5.06 -11.03
N GLY A 261 24.12 5.88 -10.01
CA GLY A 261 23.22 7.04 -10.17
C GLY A 261 22.65 7.64 -8.89
N ILE A 262 22.08 8.84 -9.02
CA ILE A 262 21.33 9.55 -7.96
C ILE A 262 19.85 9.17 -8.09
N SER A 263 19.27 8.55 -7.07
CA SER A 263 17.82 8.33 -6.98
C SER A 263 17.22 9.30 -5.95
N PHE A 264 16.38 10.22 -6.39
CA PHE A 264 15.55 11.05 -5.51
C PHE A 264 14.40 10.19 -5.00
N TYR A 265 14.19 10.11 -3.67
CA TYR A 265 13.05 9.38 -3.15
C TYR A 265 11.76 10.14 -3.39
N ASN A 266 10.89 9.56 -4.21
CA ASN A 266 9.46 9.81 -4.11
C ASN A 266 8.94 8.98 -2.94
N PHE A 267 8.75 9.59 -1.78
CA PHE A 267 7.98 8.99 -0.70
C PHE A 267 6.54 8.81 -1.20
N TYR A 268 6.13 7.56 -1.37
CA TYR A 268 4.75 7.23 -1.70
C TYR A 268 4.09 6.70 -0.45
N ALA A 269 2.89 7.20 -0.20
CA ALA A 269 2.09 6.77 0.93
C ALA A 269 0.63 6.76 0.55
N HIS A 270 -0.13 5.87 1.18
CA HIS A 270 -1.55 5.70 0.98
C HIS A 270 -2.23 5.33 2.30
N ILE A 271 -3.49 5.71 2.46
CA ILE A 271 -4.32 5.28 3.59
C ILE A 271 -5.53 4.50 3.08
N ASP A 272 -5.78 3.31 3.62
CA ASP A 272 -6.94 2.51 3.23
C ASP A 272 -8.22 2.95 3.98
N LYS A 273 -9.37 2.36 3.60
CA LYS A 273 -10.66 2.61 4.27
C LYS A 273 -10.67 2.33 5.78
N ASN A 274 -9.82 1.42 6.25
CA ASN A 274 -9.71 1.04 7.66
C ASN A 274 -8.77 1.98 8.44
N GLY A 275 -8.04 2.84 7.73
CA GLY A 275 -7.08 3.78 8.29
C GLY A 275 -5.67 3.19 8.44
N ASN A 276 -5.40 2.03 7.85
CA ASN A 276 -4.05 1.52 7.75
C ASN A 276 -3.24 2.41 6.81
N VAL A 277 -2.01 2.74 7.22
CA VAL A 277 -1.11 3.61 6.47
C VAL A 277 -0.04 2.76 5.81
N TYR A 278 0.03 2.82 4.49
CA TYR A 278 0.99 2.14 3.66
C TYR A 278 2.07 3.12 3.26
N LEU A 279 3.33 2.76 3.50
CA LEU A 279 4.48 3.62 3.30
C LEU A 279 5.50 2.90 2.43
N SER A 280 5.89 3.52 1.34
CA SER A 280 7.08 3.10 0.60
C SER A 280 8.26 3.99 0.98
N GLU A 281 9.20 3.39 1.71
CA GLU A 281 10.43 3.98 2.20
C GLU A 281 11.62 3.56 1.34
N ALA A 282 12.83 3.86 1.81
CA ALA A 282 14.01 3.71 0.99
C ALA A 282 14.29 2.26 0.55
N ASP A 283 14.18 1.36 1.50
CA ASP A 283 14.55 -0.03 1.44
C ASP A 283 13.36 -0.94 1.76
N SER A 284 12.19 -0.36 2.00
CA SER A 284 11.08 -1.09 2.58
C SER A 284 9.72 -0.55 2.21
N PHE A 285 8.74 -1.44 2.29
CA PHE A 285 7.34 -1.11 2.30
C PHE A 285 6.81 -1.46 3.69
N THR A 286 6.25 -0.48 4.38
CA THR A 286 5.82 -0.59 5.77
C THR A 286 4.32 -0.32 5.84
N ILE A 287 3.61 -1.13 6.61
CA ILE A 287 2.18 -0.94 6.88
C ILE A 287 2.02 -0.64 8.37
N LEU A 288 1.35 0.46 8.68
CA LEU A 288 1.02 0.90 10.03
C LEU A 288 -0.49 0.82 10.27
N ASP A 289 -0.88 0.57 11.52
CA ASP A 289 -2.27 0.74 11.95
C ASP A 289 -2.62 2.22 12.16
N THR A 290 -3.87 2.49 12.52
CA THR A 290 -4.36 3.85 12.79
C THR A 290 -3.68 4.54 13.96
N ASN A 291 -3.04 3.80 14.87
CA ASN A 291 -2.25 4.32 15.98
C ASN A 291 -0.76 4.48 15.63
N GLY A 292 -0.41 4.22 14.37
CA GLY A 292 0.95 4.28 13.86
C GLY A 292 1.79 3.06 14.20
N LYS A 293 1.25 1.99 14.80
CA LYS A 293 2.02 0.77 15.11
C LYS A 293 2.30 -0.01 13.82
N VAL A 294 3.53 -0.50 13.67
CA VAL A 294 3.90 -1.36 12.53
C VAL A 294 3.12 -2.67 12.60
N ILE A 295 2.32 -2.93 11.57
CA ILE A 295 1.61 -4.19 11.34
C ILE A 295 2.51 -5.13 10.55
N ALA A 296 3.12 -4.62 9.47
CA ALA A 296 3.96 -5.39 8.57
C ALA A 296 5.08 -4.53 7.99
N ARG A 297 6.20 -5.16 7.67
CA ARG A 297 7.34 -4.52 7.00
C ARG A 297 7.99 -5.50 6.04
N TYR A 298 8.23 -5.03 4.83
CA TYR A 298 8.81 -5.80 3.74
C TYR A 298 10.08 -5.11 3.28
N ASN A 299 11.15 -5.87 3.03
CA ASN A 299 12.48 -5.34 2.68
C ASN A 299 12.62 -5.04 1.18
N LYS A 300 11.56 -4.51 0.57
CA LYS A 300 11.55 -4.07 -0.82
C LYS A 300 10.60 -2.88 -0.96
N PRO A 301 11.08 -1.73 -1.48
CA PRO A 301 10.23 -0.58 -1.71
C PRO A 301 9.32 -0.81 -2.92
N ILE A 302 8.16 -0.15 -2.90
CA ILE A 302 7.23 -0.11 -4.03
C ILE A 302 7.30 1.30 -4.64
N GLY A 303 7.15 1.43 -5.96
CA GLY A 303 7.14 2.73 -6.63
C GLY A 303 5.88 3.56 -6.27
N TYR A 304 5.37 4.31 -7.25
CA TYR A 304 4.02 4.83 -7.15
C TYR A 304 3.06 3.67 -6.89
N PHE A 305 2.11 3.80 -5.97
CA PHE A 305 1.11 2.76 -5.78
C PHE A 305 -0.27 3.31 -5.46
N GLN A 306 -1.28 2.47 -5.65
CA GLN A 306 -2.68 2.67 -5.29
C GLN A 306 -3.20 1.42 -4.62
N ILE A 307 -4.20 1.58 -3.75
CA ILE A 307 -4.86 0.48 -3.06
C ILE A 307 -6.32 0.42 -3.50
N SER A 308 -6.86 -0.78 -3.71
CA SER A 308 -8.28 -0.96 -4.00
C SER A 308 -9.16 -0.46 -2.86
N GLN A 309 -10.41 -0.12 -3.16
CA GLN A 309 -11.33 0.42 -2.16
C GLN A 309 -11.57 -0.53 -0.99
N ASP A 310 -11.57 -1.84 -1.25
CA ASP A 310 -11.71 -2.87 -0.24
C ASP A 310 -10.40 -3.17 0.52
N GLY A 311 -9.27 -2.63 0.06
CA GLY A 311 -7.95 -2.84 0.62
C GLY A 311 -7.25 -4.09 0.11
N LYS A 312 -7.89 -4.96 -0.67
CA LYS A 312 -7.35 -6.29 -1.01
C LYS A 312 -6.27 -6.27 -2.07
N LEU A 313 -6.18 -5.24 -2.91
CA LEU A 313 -5.25 -5.19 -4.04
C LEU A 313 -4.37 -3.96 -3.98
N ILE A 314 -3.13 -4.11 -4.44
CA ILE A 314 -2.16 -3.02 -4.60
C ILE A 314 -1.74 -2.96 -6.07
N PHE A 315 -1.80 -1.78 -6.68
CA PHE A 315 -1.28 -1.52 -8.01
C PHE A 315 -0.05 -0.62 -7.93
N ASP A 316 1.11 -1.03 -8.46
CA ASP A 316 2.38 -0.27 -8.39
C ASP A 316 2.72 0.56 -9.64
N GLY A 317 1.75 0.72 -10.55
CA GLY A 317 1.97 1.34 -11.86
C GLY A 317 2.20 0.33 -12.99
N TYR A 318 2.66 -0.88 -12.69
CA TYR A 318 2.91 -1.94 -13.69
C TYR A 318 2.29 -3.28 -13.30
N HIS A 319 2.16 -3.53 -12.01
CA HIS A 319 1.82 -4.82 -11.44
C HIS A 319 0.66 -4.67 -10.48
N VAL A 320 -0.20 -5.68 -10.43
CA VAL A 320 -1.20 -5.83 -9.39
C VAL A 320 -0.83 -7.00 -8.49
N PHE A 321 -0.86 -6.75 -7.18
CA PHE A 321 -0.55 -7.71 -6.13
C PHE A 321 -1.76 -7.86 -5.22
N VAL A 322 -1.90 -9.03 -4.58
CA VAL A 322 -2.74 -9.10 -3.37
C VAL A 322 -2.04 -8.31 -2.29
N ASN A 323 -2.80 -7.53 -1.56
CA ASN A 323 -2.30 -6.81 -0.40
C ASN A 323 -1.89 -7.86 0.64
N PRO A 324 -0.63 -7.87 1.09
CA PRO A 324 -0.12 -8.88 2.01
C PRO A 324 -0.87 -9.00 3.35
N LEU A 325 -1.67 -7.99 3.74
CA LEU A 325 -2.55 -8.12 4.91
C LEU A 325 -3.67 -9.15 4.72
N TYR A 326 -3.99 -9.48 3.47
CA TYR A 326 -5.12 -10.29 3.01
C TYR A 326 -4.65 -11.49 2.18
N ASP A 327 -3.40 -11.92 2.35
CA ASP A 327 -2.80 -13.08 1.67
C ASP A 327 -1.84 -13.75 2.66
N LYS A 328 -2.40 -14.28 3.76
CA LYS A 328 -1.62 -14.81 4.89
C LYS A 328 -1.07 -16.19 4.61
N ASP A 329 -1.74 -16.97 3.77
CA ASP A 329 -1.26 -18.25 3.30
C ASP A 329 -0.41 -18.15 2.01
N HIS A 330 -0.39 -16.96 1.39
CA HIS A 330 0.43 -16.57 0.23
C HIS A 330 0.04 -17.28 -1.06
N ASP A 331 -1.24 -17.64 -1.21
CA ASP A 331 -1.77 -18.28 -2.42
C ASP A 331 -2.19 -17.27 -3.50
N LYS A 332 -2.14 -15.96 -3.18
CA LYS A 332 -2.53 -14.83 -4.03
C LYS A 332 -4.04 -14.76 -4.29
N ILE A 333 -4.85 -15.29 -3.39
CA ILE A 333 -6.30 -15.28 -3.41
C ILE A 333 -6.79 -14.76 -2.05
N PRO A 334 -7.37 -13.55 -1.97
CA PRO A 334 -7.84 -13.03 -0.70
C PRO A 334 -9.19 -13.66 -0.30
N ASP A 335 -9.17 -14.69 0.54
CA ASP A 335 -10.33 -15.52 0.88
C ASP A 335 -10.57 -15.74 2.40
N ASP A 336 -11.50 -16.63 2.76
CA ASP A 336 -11.87 -16.88 4.16
C ASP A 336 -10.85 -17.78 4.89
N GLU A 337 -9.96 -18.48 4.17
CA GLU A 337 -8.86 -19.25 4.75
C GLU A 337 -7.80 -18.30 5.37
N ASP A 338 -7.71 -17.05 4.88
CA ASP A 338 -6.90 -15.96 5.46
C ASP A 338 -7.37 -15.45 6.83
N ILE A 339 -8.58 -15.80 7.26
CA ILE A 339 -9.13 -15.39 8.57
C ILE A 339 -8.41 -16.13 9.71
N LEU A 340 -7.89 -17.33 9.46
CA LEU A 340 -7.15 -18.13 10.43
C LEU A 340 -5.64 -17.91 10.22
N PRO A 341 -4.89 -17.35 11.19
CA PRO A 341 -3.46 -17.12 11.08
C PRO A 341 -2.69 -18.41 11.33
N VAL A 342 -3.12 -19.50 10.73
CA VAL A 342 -2.57 -20.82 10.95
C VAL A 342 -2.14 -21.32 9.60
N ASN A 343 -0.93 -20.93 9.20
CA ASN A 343 -0.25 -21.57 8.08
C ASN A 343 -0.32 -23.09 8.35
N ASN A 344 -1.14 -23.79 7.57
CA ASN A 344 -1.42 -25.21 7.75
C ASN A 344 -0.13 -26.03 7.80
N GLU A 345 0.91 -25.57 7.10
CA GLU A 345 2.23 -26.17 7.09
C GLU A 345 3.02 -25.92 8.38
N LEU A 346 3.04 -24.69 8.91
CA LEU A 346 3.73 -24.39 10.18
C LEU A 346 3.05 -25.11 11.35
N LEU A 347 1.72 -25.11 11.39
CA LEU A 347 0.96 -25.85 12.41
C LEU A 347 1.23 -27.35 12.30
N TYR A 348 1.25 -27.89 11.09
CA TYR A 348 1.57 -29.28 10.85
C TYR A 348 3.00 -29.62 11.31
N GLN A 349 3.99 -28.78 10.97
CA GLN A 349 5.38 -28.94 11.39
C GLN A 349 5.55 -28.85 12.92
N LEU A 350 4.85 -27.91 13.58
CA LEU A 350 4.84 -27.81 15.05
C LEU A 350 4.13 -29.00 15.70
N SER A 351 3.05 -29.49 15.10
CA SER A 351 2.34 -30.70 15.56
C SER A 351 3.21 -31.95 15.41
N LEU A 352 3.97 -32.04 14.32
CA LEU A 352 4.94 -33.11 14.08
C LEU A 352 6.10 -33.05 15.09
N ALA A 353 6.65 -31.86 15.33
CA ALA A 353 7.68 -31.63 16.34
C ALA A 353 7.21 -32.01 17.75
N PHE A 354 5.94 -31.69 18.08
CA PHE A 354 5.29 -32.11 19.31
C PHE A 354 5.20 -33.64 19.39
N GLY A 355 4.69 -34.29 18.35
CA GLY A 355 4.55 -35.76 18.29
C GLY A 355 5.88 -36.50 18.43
N ILE A 356 6.91 -36.09 17.69
CA ILE A 356 8.26 -36.69 17.76
C ILE A 356 8.86 -36.52 19.15
N SER A 357 8.75 -35.33 19.73
CA SER A 357 9.22 -35.03 21.09
C SER A 357 8.55 -35.90 22.14
N PHE A 358 7.23 -36.10 22.01
CA PHE A 358 6.45 -36.93 22.91
C PHE A 358 6.87 -38.41 22.84
N ILE A 359 7.03 -38.94 21.62
CA ILE A 359 7.50 -40.31 21.38
C ILE A 359 8.90 -40.50 21.96
N PHE A 360 9.83 -39.56 21.71
CA PHE A 360 11.20 -39.64 22.18
C PHE A 360 11.29 -39.64 23.71
N ALA A 361 10.58 -38.72 24.37
CA ALA A 361 10.54 -38.65 25.83
C ALA A 361 9.95 -39.93 26.45
N SER A 362 8.90 -40.48 25.82
CA SER A 362 8.24 -41.72 26.25
C SER A 362 9.13 -42.95 26.09
N LEU A 363 9.84 -43.09 24.95
CA LEU A 363 10.80 -44.17 24.71
C LEU A 363 11.98 -44.11 25.69
N TYR A 364 12.48 -42.90 25.99
CA TYR A 364 13.54 -42.70 26.96
C TYR A 364 13.12 -43.16 28.36
N GLU A 365 11.94 -42.75 28.82
CA GLU A 365 11.42 -43.15 30.14
C GLU A 365 11.18 -44.66 30.21
N TRP A 366 10.68 -45.26 29.13
CA TRP A 366 10.48 -46.71 29.03
C TRP A 366 11.81 -47.47 29.12
N ARG A 367 12.84 -47.08 28.35
CA ARG A 367 14.18 -47.69 28.44
C ARG A 367 14.75 -47.60 29.85
N ARG A 368 14.64 -46.43 30.49
CA ARG A 368 15.12 -46.25 31.87
C ARG A 368 14.37 -47.12 32.87
N LYS A 369 13.04 -47.23 32.77
CA LYS A 369 12.23 -48.12 33.61
C LYS A 369 12.62 -49.59 33.40
N LYS A 370 12.98 -49.97 32.18
CA LYS A 370 13.48 -51.32 31.85
C LYS A 370 14.86 -51.58 32.45
N GLU A 371 15.78 -50.63 32.35
CA GLU A 371 17.11 -50.71 32.98
C GLU A 371 17.03 -50.74 34.51
N GLY A 372 16.17 -49.91 35.10
CA GLY A 372 15.91 -49.92 36.54
C GLY A 372 15.35 -51.26 37.02
N ARG A 373 14.43 -51.88 36.26
CA ARG A 373 13.94 -53.23 36.54
C ARG A 373 15.05 -54.28 36.47
N LYS A 374 15.88 -54.26 35.42
CA LYS A 374 17.04 -55.17 35.29
C LYS A 374 18.05 -54.99 36.42
N ALA A 375 18.34 -53.75 36.83
CA ALA A 375 19.23 -53.45 37.94
C ALA A 375 18.64 -53.94 39.28
N HIS A 376 17.34 -53.79 39.48
CA HIS A 376 16.64 -54.29 40.66
C HIS A 376 16.61 -55.82 40.72
N GLU A 377 16.34 -56.50 39.60
CA GLU A 377 16.43 -57.96 39.48
C GLU A 377 17.86 -58.46 39.78
N LYS A 378 18.88 -57.79 39.25
CA LYS A 378 20.29 -58.10 39.54
C LYS A 378 20.63 -57.91 41.02
N TYR A 379 20.14 -56.83 41.64
CA TYR A 379 20.29 -56.60 43.07
C TYR A 379 19.62 -57.70 43.91
N LEU A 380 18.38 -58.06 43.60
CA LEU A 380 17.64 -59.13 44.30
C LEU A 380 18.33 -60.50 44.16
N ARG A 381 18.95 -60.76 43.01
CA ARG A 381 19.74 -61.98 42.77
C ARG A 381 21.00 -62.00 43.63
N LEU A 382 21.78 -60.92 43.63
CA LEU A 382 22.99 -60.79 44.44
C LEU A 382 22.68 -60.88 45.95
N LYS A 383 21.59 -60.25 46.40
CA LYS A 383 21.14 -60.33 47.79
C LYS A 383 20.83 -61.78 48.20
N ARG A 384 20.08 -62.52 47.37
CA ARG A 384 19.78 -63.94 47.61
C ARG A 384 21.03 -64.82 47.65
N GLU A 385 22.05 -64.51 46.86
CA GLU A 385 23.32 -65.25 46.86
C GLU A 385 24.17 -64.96 48.11
N LEU A 386 24.14 -63.72 48.63
CA LEU A 386 24.81 -63.33 49.88
C LEU A 386 24.11 -63.92 51.11
N ASP A 387 22.77 -63.88 51.15
CA ASP A 387 21.97 -64.47 52.23
C ASP A 387 22.16 -66.01 52.31
N LYS A 388 22.47 -66.67 51.19
CA LYS A 388 22.81 -68.11 51.14
C LYS A 388 24.21 -68.45 51.61
N ARG A 389 25.14 -67.49 51.68
CA ARG A 389 26.53 -67.68 52.13
C ARG A 389 26.76 -67.30 53.59
N SER A 390 25.72 -66.79 54.27
CA SER A 390 25.73 -66.37 55.67
C SER A 390 24.96 -67.33 56.60
N LEU A 391 24.53 -68.48 56.07
CA LEU A 391 24.14 -69.70 56.77
C LEU A 391 25.25 -70.73 56.59
#